data_AF-A0A1F3NQG7-F1
#
_entry.id   AF-A0A1F3NQG7-F1
#
_cell.length_a   1.000
_cell.length_b   1.000
_cell.length_c   1.000
_cell.angle_alpha   90.00
_cell.angle_beta   90.00
_cell.angle_gamma   90.00
#
_symmetry.space_group_name_H-M   'P 1'
#
loop_
_entity.id
_entity.type
_entity.pdbx_description
1 polymer ?
#
loop_
_entity_poly.entity_id
_entity_poly.type
_entity_poly.pdbx_seq_one_letter_code
_entity_poly.pdbx_strand_id
1 'polypeptide(L)'
;MNGNWFWWGGRTGKYSTKALYRQIYDRLVKYHKLNNLIWVWSVDRPNKPEMQFSNYYPGSNYLDILALDVYGSDFKQEYYDSLVVLAKEKPLILGEVGNPPSLDILSKQPKWSYWVIWSGMVRNTLKKQHKVLTSDPRILSLEDAAYREAVAPLRKISGLLPLPEIKIVKEPLNFTGKWVFNEEKSTLDNFGAGNIADLMNVVHDTGSITVRKTYHLEDADDRITEDLLIPGEENKSGSGNYVQTTIMSTSENGDTLTLDSQVTMKFGDKVFNQVINEKWTLQDKGKELVIKQISDYFRGKRNLVLVYDKE
;
A
#
# COMPACT_ATOMS: atom_id res chain seq x y z
N MET A 1 29.26 13.80 -11.44
CA MET A 1 30.31 14.32 -12.38
C MET A 1 30.98 15.63 -11.93
N ASN A 2 30.20 16.57 -11.41
CA ASN A 2 30.60 17.93 -11.05
C ASN A 2 31.20 18.09 -9.64
N GLY A 3 31.11 17.07 -8.78
CA GLY A 3 31.84 17.01 -7.51
C GLY A 3 33.29 16.55 -7.68
N ASN A 4 34.17 16.88 -6.73
CA ASN A 4 35.60 16.58 -6.77
C ASN A 4 36.06 15.47 -5.81
N TRP A 5 35.12 14.79 -5.14
CA TRP A 5 35.40 13.69 -4.21
C TRP A 5 35.71 12.36 -4.91
N PHE A 6 35.36 12.23 -6.18
CA PHE A 6 35.80 11.13 -7.03
C PHE A 6 36.92 11.59 -7.97
N TRP A 7 37.88 10.71 -8.26
CA TRP A 7 39.06 11.06 -9.06
C TRP A 7 38.72 11.56 -10.48
N TRP A 8 37.57 11.15 -11.02
CA TRP A 8 37.09 11.55 -12.34
C TRP A 8 36.30 12.86 -12.36
N GLY A 9 35.88 13.36 -11.20
CA GLY A 9 34.95 14.48 -11.09
C GLY A 9 35.64 15.84 -10.91
N GLY A 10 34.91 16.92 -11.22
CA GLY A 10 35.38 18.31 -11.00
C GLY A 10 36.50 18.77 -11.93
N ARG A 11 36.83 18.01 -12.99
CA ARG A 11 37.95 18.30 -13.89
C ARG A 11 37.49 19.12 -15.10
N THR A 12 38.11 20.28 -15.31
CA THR A 12 37.92 21.15 -16.49
C THR A 12 39.18 21.18 -17.37
N GLY A 13 39.14 21.85 -18.52
CA GLY A 13 40.25 21.92 -19.47
C GLY A 13 40.37 20.72 -20.43
N LYS A 14 41.57 20.49 -20.98
CA LYS A 14 41.84 19.48 -22.04
C LYS A 14 41.51 18.05 -21.58
N TYR A 15 41.91 17.67 -20.38
CA TYR A 15 41.69 16.34 -19.79
C TYR A 15 40.56 16.38 -18.74
N SER A 16 39.41 16.93 -19.16
CA SER A 16 38.24 17.17 -18.33
C SER A 16 37.39 15.91 -18.10
N THR A 17 36.49 15.98 -17.12
CA THR A 17 35.45 14.97 -16.87
C THR A 17 34.62 14.70 -18.12
N LYS A 18 34.33 15.74 -18.92
CA LYS A 18 33.62 15.61 -20.21
C LYS A 18 34.42 14.79 -21.23
N ALA A 19 35.73 15.03 -21.33
CA ALA A 19 36.59 14.30 -22.25
C ALA A 19 36.66 12.81 -21.88
N LEU A 20 36.80 12.51 -20.59
CA LEU A 20 36.78 11.13 -20.09
C LEU A 20 35.44 10.44 -20.36
N TYR A 21 34.31 11.11 -20.07
CA TYR A 21 32.98 10.56 -20.34
C TYR A 21 32.80 10.20 -21.82
N ARG A 22 33.17 11.10 -22.74
CA ARG A 22 33.12 10.86 -24.18
C ARG A 22 34.06 9.72 -24.63
N GLN A 23 35.23 9.62 -24.02
CA GLN A 23 36.18 8.52 -24.31
C GLN A 23 35.59 7.15 -23.93
N ILE A 24 34.91 7.05 -22.78
CA ILE A 24 34.22 5.84 -22.36
C ILE A 24 33.05 5.52 -23.30
N TYR A 25 32.27 6.53 -23.71
CA TYR A 25 31.23 6.37 -24.74
C TYR A 25 31.78 5.81 -26.03
N ASP A 26 32.84 6.42 -26.57
CA ASP A 26 33.44 5.98 -27.83
C ASP A 26 33.99 4.56 -27.73
N ARG A 27 34.59 4.20 -26.59
CA ARG A 27 35.10 2.85 -26.35
C ARG A 27 33.96 1.82 -26.30
N LEU A 28 32.91 2.06 -25.52
CA LEU A 28 31.83 1.10 -25.32
C LEU A 28 30.90 1.00 -26.54
N VAL A 29 30.48 2.15 -27.09
CA VAL A 29 29.49 2.21 -28.18
C VAL A 29 30.17 2.05 -29.54
N LYS A 30 31.22 2.83 -29.84
CA LYS A 30 31.79 2.84 -31.19
C LYS A 30 32.77 1.68 -31.42
N TYR A 31 33.61 1.36 -30.44
CA TYR A 31 34.58 0.28 -30.56
C TYR A 31 34.00 -1.09 -30.19
N HIS A 32 33.42 -1.25 -28.99
CA HIS A 32 32.85 -2.52 -28.53
C HIS A 32 31.44 -2.82 -29.07
N LYS A 33 30.80 -1.87 -29.77
CA LYS A 33 29.46 -2.03 -30.37
C LYS A 33 28.37 -2.41 -29.37
N LEU A 34 28.49 -1.98 -28.11
CA LEU A 34 27.46 -2.19 -27.10
C LEU A 34 26.26 -1.27 -27.41
N ASN A 35 25.17 -1.88 -27.86
CA ASN A 35 23.91 -1.21 -28.25
C ASN A 35 22.78 -1.43 -27.24
N ASN A 36 23.10 -2.02 -26.08
CA ASN A 36 22.18 -2.32 -24.98
C ASN A 36 22.36 -1.38 -23.77
N LEU A 37 23.10 -0.29 -23.92
CA LEU A 37 23.38 0.67 -22.86
C LEU A 37 22.51 1.92 -23.02
N ILE A 38 21.83 2.33 -21.94
CA ILE A 38 21.21 3.64 -21.80
C ILE A 38 22.19 4.54 -21.05
N TRP A 39 22.55 5.67 -21.64
CA TRP A 39 23.57 6.57 -21.09
C TRP A 39 22.95 7.59 -20.14
N VAL A 40 23.07 7.33 -18.85
CA VAL A 40 22.65 8.24 -17.78
C VAL A 40 23.83 9.13 -17.37
N TRP A 41 23.68 10.44 -17.51
CA TRP A 41 24.68 11.40 -17.03
C TRP A 41 24.25 11.97 -15.66
N SER A 42 24.92 11.55 -14.58
CA SER A 42 24.58 11.94 -13.20
C SER A 42 25.48 13.02 -12.60
N VAL A 43 24.85 14.03 -12.01
CA VAL A 43 25.48 15.16 -11.31
C VAL A 43 24.99 15.24 -9.86
N ASP A 44 25.79 15.85 -8.99
CA ASP A 44 25.39 16.21 -7.62
C ASP A 44 24.96 17.68 -7.59
N ARG A 45 24.31 18.10 -6.52
CA ARG A 45 23.88 19.48 -6.25
C ARG A 45 25.07 20.45 -6.25
N PRO A 46 25.03 21.53 -7.03
CA PRO A 46 26.05 22.57 -6.99
C PRO A 46 25.98 23.32 -5.66
N ASN A 47 27.05 23.29 -4.87
CA ASN A 47 27.22 24.15 -3.71
C ASN A 47 28.28 25.25 -3.92
N LYS A 48 28.91 25.27 -5.10
CA LYS A 48 29.91 26.26 -5.52
C LYS A 48 29.79 26.58 -7.01
N PRO A 49 30.22 27.78 -7.47
CA PRO A 49 30.12 28.19 -8.87
C PRO A 49 30.82 27.25 -9.88
N GLU A 50 31.90 26.59 -9.50
CA GLU A 50 32.62 25.66 -10.37
C GLU A 50 31.86 24.35 -10.62
N MET A 51 30.87 24.02 -9.78
CA MET A 51 30.08 22.79 -9.86
C MET A 51 28.85 22.89 -10.79
N GLN A 52 28.68 24.01 -11.50
CA GLN A 52 27.56 24.19 -12.43
C GLN A 52 27.50 23.08 -13.47
N PHE A 53 26.30 22.55 -13.72
CA PHE A 53 26.06 21.38 -14.57
C PHE A 53 26.63 21.53 -15.97
N SER A 54 26.47 22.71 -16.57
CA SER A 54 26.94 23.04 -17.92
C SER A 54 28.46 22.85 -18.10
N ASN A 55 29.25 23.05 -17.04
CA ASN A 55 30.70 22.84 -17.06
C ASN A 55 31.07 21.38 -17.36
N TYR A 56 30.19 20.43 -17.00
CA TYR A 56 30.42 18.99 -17.07
C TYR A 56 29.50 18.26 -18.07
N TYR A 57 28.65 19.00 -18.79
CA TYR A 57 27.72 18.44 -19.78
C TYR A 57 28.47 17.87 -21.00
N PRO A 58 28.36 16.56 -21.30
CA PRO A 58 29.14 15.92 -22.36
C PRO A 58 28.58 16.20 -23.75
N GLY A 59 27.45 16.90 -23.88
CA GLY A 59 26.76 17.16 -25.14
C GLY A 59 25.63 16.15 -25.39
N SER A 60 24.55 16.59 -26.03
CA SER A 60 23.31 15.83 -26.17
C SER A 60 23.44 14.52 -26.96
N ASN A 61 24.52 14.37 -27.73
CA ASN A 61 24.80 13.15 -28.52
C ASN A 61 25.46 12.02 -27.71
N TYR A 62 25.86 12.28 -26.46
CA TYR A 62 26.60 11.33 -25.62
C TYR A 62 25.77 10.78 -24.46
N LEU A 63 24.52 11.20 -24.31
CA LEU A 63 23.66 10.79 -23.19
C LEU A 63 22.21 10.63 -23.65
N ASP A 64 21.48 9.78 -22.94
CA ASP A 64 20.05 9.54 -23.14
C ASP A 64 19.23 10.19 -22.02
N ILE A 65 19.72 10.16 -20.78
CA ILE A 65 19.01 10.60 -19.57
C ILE A 65 19.93 11.49 -18.74
N LEU A 66 19.36 12.54 -18.12
CA LEU A 66 20.06 13.38 -17.15
C LEU A 66 19.60 13.02 -15.74
N ALA A 67 20.54 12.96 -14.80
CA ALA A 67 20.29 12.54 -13.43
C ALA A 67 20.86 13.54 -12.42
N LEU A 68 20.14 13.70 -11.30
CA LEU A 68 20.59 14.48 -10.15
C LEU A 68 20.62 13.61 -8.89
N ASP A 69 21.72 13.69 -8.14
CA ASP A 69 21.86 13.05 -6.84
C ASP A 69 21.51 14.06 -5.74
N VAL A 70 20.53 13.74 -4.89
CA VAL A 70 19.98 14.64 -3.86
C VAL A 70 19.98 13.99 -2.48
N TYR A 71 20.87 14.47 -1.60
CA TYR A 71 20.91 14.09 -0.19
C TYR A 71 20.45 15.23 0.72
N GLY A 72 19.96 14.89 1.91
CA GLY A 72 19.49 15.88 2.90
C GLY A 72 18.20 16.61 2.51
N SER A 73 17.40 16.04 1.60
CA SER A 73 16.13 16.61 1.11
C SER A 73 16.25 17.99 0.44
N ASP A 74 17.42 18.31 -0.11
CA ASP A 74 17.73 19.60 -0.77
C ASP A 74 17.26 19.63 -2.24
N PHE A 75 15.95 19.53 -2.45
CA PHE A 75 15.33 19.54 -3.77
C PHE A 75 15.08 20.96 -4.30
N LYS A 76 16.12 21.81 -4.36
CA LYS A 76 15.96 23.21 -4.83
C LYS A 76 15.49 23.27 -6.28
N GLN A 77 14.58 24.21 -6.54
CA GLN A 77 14.02 24.45 -7.87
C GLN A 77 15.09 24.81 -8.90
N GLU A 78 16.12 25.58 -8.50
CA GLU A 78 17.22 26.00 -9.38
C GLU A 78 18.00 24.80 -9.98
N TYR A 79 18.15 23.71 -9.22
CA TYR A 79 18.80 22.50 -9.72
C TYR A 79 17.95 21.83 -10.80
N TYR A 80 16.64 21.71 -10.54
CA TYR A 80 15.69 21.16 -11.48
C TYR A 80 15.62 22.00 -12.76
N ASP A 81 15.43 23.31 -12.66
CA ASP A 81 15.32 24.21 -13.82
C ASP A 81 16.58 24.17 -14.68
N SER A 82 17.76 24.18 -14.06
CA SER A 82 19.04 24.10 -14.77
C SER A 82 19.20 22.79 -15.54
N LEU A 83 18.74 21.67 -14.97
CA LEU A 83 18.75 20.38 -15.66
C LEU A 83 17.70 20.29 -16.76
N VAL A 84 16.51 20.86 -16.57
CA VAL A 84 15.47 20.93 -17.61
C VAL A 84 15.99 21.65 -18.86
N VAL A 85 16.72 22.75 -18.69
CA VAL A 85 17.35 23.48 -19.81
C VAL A 85 18.35 22.58 -20.58
N LEU A 86 19.18 21.82 -19.87
CA LEU A 86 20.16 20.91 -20.49
C LEU A 86 19.52 19.66 -21.10
N ALA A 87 18.42 19.20 -20.52
CA ALA A 87 17.70 18.01 -20.94
C ALA A 87 16.96 18.22 -22.27
N LYS A 88 16.41 19.42 -22.48
CA LYS A 88 15.46 19.68 -23.56
C LYS A 88 14.30 18.68 -23.47
N GLU A 89 14.22 17.74 -24.41
CA GLU A 89 13.22 16.67 -24.46
C GLU A 89 13.69 15.35 -23.83
N LYS A 90 14.95 15.26 -23.38
CA LYS A 90 15.48 14.04 -22.76
C LYS A 90 14.90 13.83 -21.35
N PRO A 91 14.68 12.58 -20.92
CA PRO A 91 14.18 12.30 -19.58
C PRO A 91 15.11 12.78 -18.46
N LEU A 92 14.49 13.08 -17.32
CA LEU A 92 15.15 13.49 -16.08
C LEU A 92 14.85 12.47 -14.98
N ILE A 93 15.87 12.16 -14.17
CA ILE A 93 15.73 11.24 -13.03
C ILE A 93 16.44 11.80 -11.79
N LEU A 94 16.04 11.30 -10.63
CA LEU A 94 16.82 11.44 -9.41
C LEU A 94 17.74 10.21 -9.27
N GLY A 95 19.01 10.36 -9.66
CA GLY A 95 19.97 9.27 -9.77
C GLY A 95 20.20 8.57 -8.43
N GLU A 96 20.34 9.37 -7.38
CA GLU A 96 20.44 8.91 -6.00
C GLU A 96 19.66 9.85 -5.08
N VAL A 97 18.96 9.30 -4.10
CA VAL A 97 18.37 10.07 -3.00
C VAL A 97 18.62 9.40 -1.66
N GLY A 98 18.77 10.21 -0.61
CA GLY A 98 18.62 9.72 0.76
C GLY A 98 17.13 9.50 1.07
N ASN A 99 16.43 10.60 1.31
CA ASN A 99 14.97 10.61 1.40
C ASN A 99 14.35 10.84 0.03
N PRO A 100 13.29 10.12 -0.32
CA PRO A 100 12.59 10.36 -1.57
C PRO A 100 11.93 11.76 -1.57
N PRO A 101 11.68 12.33 -2.76
CA PRO A 101 11.00 13.62 -2.87
C PRO A 101 9.59 13.56 -2.26
N SER A 102 9.16 14.62 -1.61
CA SER A 102 7.78 14.73 -1.13
C SER A 102 6.81 14.94 -2.31
N LEU A 103 5.52 14.71 -2.08
CA LEU A 103 4.48 14.95 -3.10
C LEU A 103 4.44 16.42 -3.57
N ASP A 104 4.77 17.37 -2.69
CA ASP A 104 4.88 18.79 -3.04
C ASP A 104 6.07 19.05 -3.99
N ILE A 105 7.22 18.43 -3.73
CA ILE A 105 8.38 18.49 -4.62
C ILE A 105 8.04 17.90 -5.99
N LEU A 106 7.39 16.73 -6.04
CA LEU A 106 6.99 16.11 -7.31
C LEU A 106 5.99 16.98 -8.10
N SER A 107 5.09 17.67 -7.42
CA SER A 107 4.16 18.62 -8.07
C SER A 107 4.89 19.84 -8.65
N LYS A 108 5.93 20.34 -7.99
CA LYS A 108 6.76 21.48 -8.47
C LYS A 108 7.79 21.07 -9.51
N GLN A 109 8.21 19.81 -9.50
CA GLN A 109 9.26 19.24 -10.34
C GLN A 109 8.74 18.01 -11.11
N PRO A 110 7.75 18.18 -12.00
CA PRO A 110 6.99 17.06 -12.57
C PRO A 110 7.76 16.21 -13.60
N LYS A 111 8.95 16.64 -14.05
CA LYS A 111 9.71 15.91 -15.08
C LYS A 111 10.56 14.75 -14.54
N TRP A 112 10.62 14.54 -13.22
CA TRP A 112 11.32 13.39 -12.65
C TRP A 112 10.61 12.07 -13.02
N SER A 113 11.32 11.17 -13.69
CA SER A 113 10.75 9.90 -14.19
C SER A 113 10.85 8.77 -13.18
N TYR A 114 11.93 8.72 -12.40
CA TYR A 114 12.08 7.82 -11.24
C TYR A 114 13.13 8.38 -10.28
N TRP A 115 13.23 7.77 -9.09
CA TRP A 115 14.32 7.99 -8.15
C TRP A 115 14.90 6.66 -7.65
N VAL A 116 16.15 6.69 -7.20
CA VAL A 116 16.79 5.53 -6.55
C VAL A 116 17.19 5.90 -5.14
N ILE A 117 16.61 5.22 -4.15
CA ILE A 117 17.01 5.38 -2.75
C ILE A 117 18.36 4.70 -2.57
N TRP A 118 19.32 5.41 -1.99
CA TRP A 118 20.63 4.85 -1.72
C TRP A 118 20.56 3.80 -0.61
N SER A 119 20.60 2.52 -0.97
CA SER A 119 20.48 1.41 -0.02
C SER A 119 19.21 1.58 0.84
N GLY A 120 19.34 1.57 2.17
CA GLY A 120 18.24 1.83 3.12
C GLY A 120 18.20 3.26 3.68
N MET A 121 18.77 4.27 3.00
CA MET A 121 18.96 5.63 3.56
C MET A 121 17.68 6.48 3.68
N VAL A 122 16.51 5.87 3.81
CA VAL A 122 15.28 6.57 4.19
C VAL A 122 15.37 6.96 5.67
N ARG A 123 15.87 8.16 5.94
CA ARG A 123 16.14 8.69 7.29
C ARG A 123 15.10 9.72 7.67
N ASN A 124 14.69 9.76 8.94
CA ASN A 124 13.73 10.77 9.43
C ASN A 124 12.39 10.80 8.66
N THR A 125 12.02 9.71 7.96
CA THR A 125 10.73 9.56 7.29
C THR A 125 9.99 8.41 7.95
N LEU A 126 8.82 8.69 8.53
CA LEU A 126 8.01 7.67 9.18
C LEU A 126 7.43 6.70 8.15
N LYS A 127 7.24 5.43 8.52
CA LYS A 127 6.57 4.43 7.65
C LYS A 127 5.23 4.94 7.12
N LYS A 128 4.45 5.67 7.93
CA LYS A 128 3.18 6.27 7.50
C LYS A 128 3.35 7.34 6.40
N GLN A 129 4.39 8.15 6.48
CA GLN A 129 4.69 9.19 5.49
C GLN A 129 5.21 8.57 4.19
N HIS A 130 6.09 7.56 4.31
CA HIS A 130 6.55 6.80 3.15
C HIS A 130 5.39 6.09 2.45
N LYS A 131 4.45 5.50 3.21
CA LYS A 131 3.24 4.87 2.66
C LYS A 131 2.36 5.88 1.91
N VAL A 132 2.19 7.09 2.41
CA VAL A 132 1.45 8.15 1.68
C VAL A 132 2.11 8.44 0.34
N LEU A 133 3.44 8.55 0.29
CA LEU A 133 4.18 8.77 -0.95
C LEU A 133 4.00 7.60 -1.94
N THR A 134 4.22 6.37 -1.48
CA THR A 134 4.16 5.17 -2.35
C THR A 134 2.73 4.79 -2.76
N SER A 135 1.71 5.37 -2.14
CA SER A 135 0.29 5.16 -2.52
C SER A 135 -0.27 6.29 -3.39
N ASP A 136 0.52 7.30 -3.75
CA ASP A 136 0.09 8.34 -4.69
C ASP A 136 -0.02 7.75 -6.10
N PRO A 137 -1.12 8.00 -6.84
CA PRO A 137 -1.37 7.36 -8.15
C PRO A 137 -0.36 7.74 -9.23
N ARG A 138 0.48 8.77 -9.02
CA ARG A 138 1.60 9.10 -9.92
C ARG A 138 2.78 8.14 -9.75
N ILE A 139 2.85 7.40 -8.64
CA ILE A 139 3.96 6.51 -8.32
C ILE A 139 3.59 5.10 -8.74
N LEU A 140 4.38 4.55 -9.65
CA LEU A 140 4.19 3.21 -10.17
C LEU A 140 5.24 2.26 -9.60
N SER A 141 4.78 1.12 -9.11
CA SER A 141 5.55 0.02 -8.55
C SER A 141 5.53 -1.20 -9.50
N LEU A 142 6.34 -2.22 -9.21
CA LEU A 142 6.47 -3.41 -10.05
C LEU A 142 5.16 -4.20 -10.18
N GLU A 143 4.27 -4.02 -9.22
CA GLU A 143 2.95 -4.63 -9.12
C GLU A 143 1.86 -3.89 -9.93
N ASP A 144 2.10 -2.64 -10.33
CA ASP A 144 1.05 -1.86 -10.96
C ASP A 144 0.82 -2.27 -12.40
N ALA A 145 -0.46 -2.42 -12.78
CA ALA A 145 -0.85 -2.79 -14.14
C ALA A 145 -0.29 -1.80 -15.18
N ALA A 146 -0.37 -0.50 -14.89
CA ALA A 146 0.16 0.54 -15.77
C ALA A 146 1.67 0.43 -15.98
N TYR A 147 2.45 0.12 -14.92
CA TYR A 147 3.88 -0.12 -15.05
C TYR A 147 4.16 -1.33 -15.94
N ARG A 148 3.46 -2.44 -15.66
CA ARG A 148 3.64 -3.71 -16.37
C ARG A 148 3.31 -3.59 -17.85
N GLU A 149 2.23 -2.92 -18.18
CA GLU A 149 1.84 -2.61 -19.55
C GLU A 149 2.92 -1.77 -20.24
N ALA A 150 3.40 -0.71 -19.59
CA ALA A 150 4.42 0.18 -20.15
C ALA A 150 5.76 -0.53 -20.42
N VAL A 151 6.20 -1.44 -19.53
CA VAL A 151 7.49 -2.13 -19.69
C VAL A 151 7.44 -3.40 -20.53
N ALA A 152 6.26 -3.99 -20.76
CA ALA A 152 6.14 -5.26 -21.48
C ALA A 152 6.77 -5.24 -22.88
N PRO A 153 6.56 -4.20 -23.74
CA PRO A 153 7.22 -4.12 -25.05
C PRO A 153 8.75 -4.07 -24.93
N LEU A 154 9.27 -3.27 -23.99
CA LEU A 154 10.71 -3.13 -23.75
C LEU A 154 11.33 -4.45 -23.32
N ARG A 155 10.70 -5.15 -22.38
CA ARG A 155 11.15 -6.47 -21.92
C ARG A 155 11.18 -7.48 -23.06
N LYS A 156 10.12 -7.53 -23.88
CA LYS A 156 10.02 -8.43 -25.04
C LYS A 156 11.15 -8.20 -26.04
N ILE A 157 11.39 -6.95 -26.43
CA ILE A 157 12.48 -6.59 -27.37
C ILE A 157 13.85 -6.88 -26.76
N SER A 158 13.98 -6.79 -25.44
CA SER A 158 15.22 -7.08 -24.70
C SER A 158 15.45 -8.56 -24.43
N GLY A 159 14.57 -9.46 -24.89
CA GLY A 159 14.66 -10.91 -24.61
C GLY A 159 14.46 -11.27 -23.13
N LEU A 160 13.87 -10.37 -22.34
CA LEU A 160 13.57 -10.61 -20.93
C LEU A 160 12.22 -11.32 -20.81
N LEU A 161 12.14 -12.30 -19.90
CA LEU A 161 10.87 -12.95 -19.56
C LEU A 161 9.85 -11.91 -19.11
N PRO A 162 8.53 -12.15 -19.33
CA PRO A 162 7.49 -11.37 -18.68
C PRO A 162 7.73 -11.26 -17.18
N LEU A 163 7.32 -10.14 -16.57
CA LEU A 163 7.33 -10.06 -15.12
C LEU A 163 6.46 -11.20 -14.58
N PRO A 164 6.89 -11.93 -13.53
CA PRO A 164 6.10 -12.99 -12.93
C PRO A 164 4.70 -12.47 -12.63
N GLU A 165 3.67 -13.30 -12.85
CA GLU A 165 2.33 -12.97 -12.38
C GLU A 165 2.41 -12.61 -10.91
N ILE A 166 1.87 -11.44 -10.56
CA ILE A 166 1.69 -11.12 -9.16
C ILE A 166 0.56 -12.02 -8.72
N LYS A 167 0.89 -13.11 -8.03
CA LYS A 167 -0.05 -13.61 -7.05
C LYS A 167 -0.08 -12.53 -5.99
N ILE A 168 -1.04 -11.60 -6.11
CA ILE A 168 -1.37 -10.72 -4.99
C ILE A 168 -1.94 -11.69 -3.95
N VAL A 169 -1.04 -12.27 -3.15
CA VAL A 169 -1.42 -12.84 -1.88
C VAL A 169 -1.72 -11.59 -1.07
N LYS A 170 -2.95 -11.07 -1.19
CA LYS A 170 -3.53 -10.30 -0.11
C LYS A 170 -3.29 -11.19 1.11
N GLU A 171 -2.56 -10.68 2.11
CA GLU A 171 -2.47 -11.43 3.36
C GLU A 171 -3.89 -11.84 3.72
N PRO A 172 -4.15 -13.14 3.95
CA PRO A 172 -5.49 -13.61 4.23
C PRO A 172 -6.03 -12.76 5.38
N LEU A 173 -7.25 -12.26 5.22
CA LEU A 173 -7.90 -11.44 6.24
C LEU A 173 -7.70 -12.08 7.61
N ASN A 174 -7.07 -11.37 8.54
CA ASN A 174 -6.92 -11.84 9.90
C ASN A 174 -7.76 -10.96 10.83
N PHE A 175 -8.93 -11.47 11.23
CA PHE A 175 -9.83 -10.81 12.16
C PHE A 175 -9.34 -10.91 13.61
N THR A 176 -8.22 -11.60 13.87
CA THR A 176 -7.69 -11.77 15.22
C THR A 176 -7.46 -10.43 15.90
N GLY A 177 -8.03 -10.29 17.09
CA GLY A 177 -7.96 -9.06 17.86
C GLY A 177 -9.03 -8.98 18.94
N LYS A 178 -8.84 -7.99 19.80
CA LYS A 178 -9.82 -7.51 20.76
C LYS A 178 -10.48 -6.26 20.15
N TRP A 179 -11.79 -6.31 20.00
CA TRP A 179 -12.60 -5.35 19.26
C TRP A 179 -13.62 -4.71 20.20
N VAL A 180 -13.57 -3.40 20.37
CA VAL A 180 -14.43 -2.63 21.28
C VAL A 180 -15.47 -1.89 20.46
N PHE A 181 -16.75 -2.02 20.83
CA PHE A 181 -17.85 -1.40 20.11
C PHE A 181 -17.72 0.13 20.11
N ASN A 182 -17.84 0.73 18.94
CA ASN A 182 -17.86 2.17 18.75
C ASN A 182 -19.25 2.62 18.32
N GLU A 183 -20.02 3.15 19.27
CA GLU A 183 -21.39 3.62 19.03
C GLU A 183 -21.42 4.82 18.07
N GLU A 184 -20.47 5.76 18.19
CA GLU A 184 -20.42 6.99 17.37
C GLU A 184 -20.22 6.70 15.87
N LYS A 185 -19.44 5.66 15.54
CA LYS A 185 -19.19 5.23 14.16
C LYS A 185 -20.26 4.25 13.64
N SER A 186 -21.11 3.74 14.52
CA SER A 186 -22.12 2.74 14.17
C SER A 186 -23.43 3.38 13.69
N THR A 187 -24.18 2.64 12.88
CA THR A 187 -25.56 2.99 12.52
C THR A 187 -26.50 1.98 13.15
N LEU A 188 -27.26 2.45 14.15
CA LEU A 188 -28.22 1.66 14.91
C LEU A 188 -29.65 1.97 14.47
N ASP A 189 -30.56 1.06 14.79
CA ASP A 189 -31.99 1.30 14.65
C ASP A 189 -32.60 1.86 15.96
N ASN A 190 -33.92 2.00 15.98
CA ASN A 190 -34.66 2.56 17.12
C ASN A 190 -34.55 1.72 18.41
N PHE A 191 -33.97 0.51 18.36
CA PHE A 191 -33.72 -0.33 19.53
C PHE A 191 -32.34 -0.08 20.17
N GLY A 192 -31.50 0.76 19.57
CA GLY A 192 -30.20 1.16 20.13
C GLY A 192 -29.23 -0.02 20.30
N ALA A 193 -28.30 0.16 21.25
CA ALA A 193 -27.17 -0.74 21.47
C ALA A 193 -27.42 -1.89 22.46
N GLY A 194 -28.59 -1.94 23.11
CA GLY A 194 -28.81 -2.84 24.28
C GLY A 194 -28.71 -4.35 24.04
N ASN A 195 -28.55 -4.81 22.80
CA ASN A 195 -28.28 -6.22 22.46
C ASN A 195 -27.06 -6.40 21.54
N ILE A 196 -26.17 -5.41 21.52
CA ILE A 196 -24.93 -5.42 20.76
C ILE A 196 -23.80 -5.79 21.72
N ALA A 197 -22.85 -6.59 21.26
CA ALA A 197 -21.71 -6.96 22.08
C ALA A 197 -20.81 -5.73 22.23
N ASP A 198 -20.47 -5.36 23.46
CA ASP A 198 -19.54 -4.26 23.76
C ASP A 198 -18.10 -4.64 23.41
N LEU A 199 -17.78 -5.92 23.59
CA LEU A 199 -16.47 -6.47 23.32
C LEU A 199 -16.56 -7.73 22.47
N MET A 200 -15.64 -7.88 21.52
CA MET A 200 -15.47 -9.09 20.74
C MET A 200 -14.00 -9.49 20.69
N ASN A 201 -13.69 -10.68 21.18
CA ASN A 201 -12.37 -11.30 21.02
C ASN A 201 -12.46 -12.34 19.91
N VAL A 202 -11.68 -12.14 18.87
CA VAL A 202 -11.64 -13.02 17.71
C VAL A 202 -10.28 -13.69 17.63
N VAL A 203 -10.27 -15.00 17.41
CA VAL A 203 -9.10 -15.79 17.01
C VAL A 203 -9.40 -16.38 15.64
N HIS A 204 -8.68 -15.93 14.61
CA HIS A 204 -8.86 -16.38 13.23
C HIS A 204 -7.65 -17.23 12.80
N ASP A 205 -7.88 -18.53 12.74
CA ASP A 205 -6.91 -19.54 12.31
C ASP A 205 -7.20 -19.99 10.87
N THR A 206 -6.26 -20.73 10.27
CA THR A 206 -6.35 -21.19 8.87
C THR A 206 -7.56 -22.08 8.54
N GLY A 207 -8.25 -22.64 9.55
CA GLY A 207 -9.42 -23.49 9.35
C GLY A 207 -10.61 -23.20 10.27
N SER A 208 -10.52 -22.18 11.13
CA SER A 208 -11.59 -21.86 12.07
C SER A 208 -11.53 -20.43 12.57
N ILE A 209 -12.68 -19.90 12.99
CA ILE A 209 -12.77 -18.63 13.71
C ILE A 209 -13.46 -18.88 15.04
N THR A 210 -12.79 -18.54 16.14
CA THR A 210 -13.43 -18.45 17.45
C THR A 210 -13.83 -17.01 17.71
N VAL A 211 -15.11 -16.78 17.97
CA VAL A 211 -15.68 -15.46 18.28
C VAL A 211 -16.23 -15.50 19.70
N ARG A 212 -15.60 -14.75 20.61
CA ARG A 212 -16.13 -14.53 21.96
C ARG A 212 -16.71 -13.13 22.05
N LYS A 213 -18.02 -13.02 22.31
CA LYS A 213 -18.73 -11.75 22.48
C LYS A 213 -19.09 -11.55 23.96
N THR A 214 -18.90 -10.34 24.46
CA THR A 214 -19.33 -9.92 25.79
C THR A 214 -20.42 -8.86 25.65
N TYR A 215 -21.50 -9.01 26.41
CA TYR A 215 -22.63 -8.10 26.46
C TYR A 215 -22.79 -7.60 27.90
N HIS A 216 -22.79 -6.29 28.11
CA HIS A 216 -23.15 -5.69 29.38
C HIS A 216 -24.67 -5.77 29.60
N LEU A 217 -25.08 -6.30 30.76
CA LEU A 217 -26.48 -6.38 31.18
C LEU A 217 -26.73 -5.38 32.31
N GLU A 218 -27.92 -4.77 32.33
CA GLU A 218 -28.28 -3.76 33.34
C GLU A 218 -28.52 -4.40 34.73
N ASP A 219 -29.20 -5.54 34.77
CA ASP A 219 -29.66 -6.19 36.01
C ASP A 219 -28.97 -7.54 36.30
N ALA A 220 -27.83 -7.82 35.66
CA ALA A 220 -27.11 -9.08 35.82
C ALA A 220 -25.62 -8.94 35.47
N ASP A 221 -24.84 -9.98 35.78
CA ASP A 221 -23.46 -10.10 35.32
C ASP A 221 -23.39 -10.13 33.78
N ASP A 222 -22.25 -9.70 33.25
CA ASP A 222 -21.97 -9.70 31.82
C ASP A 222 -22.24 -11.07 31.19
N ARG A 223 -23.01 -11.06 30.10
CA ARG A 223 -23.26 -12.28 29.34
C ARG A 223 -22.12 -12.48 28.35
N ILE A 224 -21.49 -13.64 28.41
CA ILE A 224 -20.44 -14.04 27.46
C ILE A 224 -20.97 -15.18 26.58
N THR A 225 -20.76 -15.06 25.27
CA THR A 225 -21.00 -16.12 24.30
C THR A 225 -19.70 -16.43 23.57
N GLU A 226 -19.46 -17.70 23.25
CA GLU A 226 -18.32 -18.13 22.47
C GLU A 226 -18.77 -19.13 21.40
N ASP A 227 -18.47 -18.81 20.15
CA ASP A 227 -18.77 -19.65 19.00
C ASP A 227 -17.46 -20.06 18.31
N LEU A 228 -17.28 -21.35 18.05
CA LEU A 228 -16.26 -21.87 17.14
C LEU A 228 -16.90 -22.11 15.78
N LEU A 229 -16.39 -21.45 14.75
CA LEU A 229 -16.94 -21.47 13.40
C LEU A 229 -15.96 -22.12 12.42
N ILE A 230 -16.39 -23.20 11.77
CA ILE A 230 -15.67 -23.88 10.69
C ILE A 230 -16.29 -23.44 9.35
N PRO A 231 -15.48 -22.95 8.38
CA PRO A 231 -16.00 -22.46 7.11
C PRO A 231 -16.73 -23.56 6.32
N GLY A 232 -17.89 -23.22 5.76
CA GLY A 232 -18.71 -24.13 4.96
C GLY A 232 -19.51 -25.19 5.73
N GLU A 233 -19.31 -25.30 7.05
CA GLU A 233 -20.06 -26.22 7.90
C GLU A 233 -21.25 -25.54 8.61
N GLU A 234 -22.22 -26.35 9.03
CA GLU A 234 -23.30 -25.92 9.93
C GLU A 234 -22.78 -25.87 11.38
N ASN A 235 -22.46 -24.67 11.86
CA ASN A 235 -21.97 -24.46 13.22
C ASN A 235 -23.16 -24.21 14.16
N LYS A 236 -23.48 -25.18 15.02
CA LYS A 236 -24.61 -25.09 15.96
C LYS A 236 -24.17 -24.58 17.32
N SER A 237 -24.86 -23.57 17.83
CA SER A 237 -24.69 -23.07 19.20
C SER A 237 -26.05 -22.88 19.91
N GLY A 238 -25.99 -22.75 21.23
CA GLY A 238 -27.17 -22.71 22.09
C GLY A 238 -27.66 -24.08 22.54
N SER A 239 -28.69 -24.08 23.39
CA SER A 239 -29.37 -25.29 23.86
C SER A 239 -30.79 -24.98 24.35
N GLY A 240 -31.65 -26.01 24.40
CA GLY A 240 -33.00 -25.90 24.94
C GLY A 240 -33.91 -24.96 24.13
N ASN A 241 -34.22 -23.80 24.71
CA ASN A 241 -35.13 -22.81 24.14
C ASN A 241 -34.48 -21.85 23.14
N TYR A 242 -33.17 -21.92 22.94
CA TYR A 242 -32.44 -21.12 21.98
C TYR A 242 -31.49 -22.01 21.20
N VAL A 243 -31.64 -22.08 19.89
CA VAL A 243 -30.74 -22.81 18.99
C VAL A 243 -30.38 -21.89 17.84
N GLN A 244 -29.09 -21.71 17.59
CA GLN A 244 -28.56 -20.99 16.44
C GLN A 244 -27.74 -21.95 15.57
N THR A 245 -27.93 -21.88 14.26
CA THR A 245 -27.08 -22.56 13.27
C THR A 245 -26.47 -21.51 12.37
N THR A 246 -25.14 -21.46 12.27
CA THR A 246 -24.39 -20.46 11.52
C THR A 246 -23.55 -21.13 10.43
N ILE A 247 -23.66 -20.65 9.19
CA ILE A 247 -22.78 -21.04 8.09
C ILE A 247 -21.83 -19.87 7.83
N MET A 248 -20.54 -20.14 7.88
CA MET A 248 -19.48 -19.15 7.64
C MET A 248 -18.89 -19.33 6.25
N SER A 249 -18.68 -18.22 5.53
CA SER A 249 -18.04 -18.22 4.21
C SER A 249 -17.16 -17.00 4.01
N THR A 250 -16.24 -17.07 3.05
CA THR A 250 -15.35 -15.96 2.67
C THR A 250 -15.58 -15.62 1.20
N SER A 251 -15.50 -14.34 0.84
CA SER A 251 -15.58 -13.90 -0.55
C SER A 251 -14.45 -14.49 -1.42
N GLU A 252 -14.69 -14.63 -2.73
CA GLU A 252 -13.69 -15.16 -3.68
C GLU A 252 -12.36 -14.41 -3.66
N ASN A 253 -12.41 -13.10 -3.38
CA ASN A 253 -11.25 -12.22 -3.28
C ASN A 253 -10.67 -12.12 -1.85
N GLY A 254 -11.21 -12.88 -0.90
CA GLY A 254 -10.68 -13.03 0.46
C GLY A 254 -10.78 -11.79 1.34
N ASP A 255 -11.68 -10.83 1.03
CA ASP A 255 -11.77 -9.52 1.71
C ASP A 255 -13.05 -9.30 2.54
N THR A 256 -13.95 -10.28 2.56
CA THR A 256 -15.20 -10.23 3.31
C THR A 256 -15.48 -11.60 3.94
N LEU A 257 -15.79 -11.62 5.23
CA LEU A 257 -16.33 -12.79 5.92
C LEU A 257 -17.85 -12.65 6.03
N THR A 258 -18.60 -13.69 5.68
CA THR A 258 -20.06 -13.71 5.77
C THR A 258 -20.50 -14.78 6.77
N LEU A 259 -21.39 -14.40 7.68
CA LEU A 259 -22.05 -15.31 8.62
C LEU A 259 -23.55 -15.31 8.33
N ASP A 260 -24.08 -16.47 7.95
CA ASP A 260 -25.50 -16.69 7.70
C ASP A 260 -26.06 -17.57 8.80
N SER A 261 -26.86 -16.98 9.68
CA SER A 261 -27.40 -17.63 10.88
C SER A 261 -28.91 -17.82 10.80
N GLN A 262 -29.36 -19.01 11.19
CA GLN A 262 -30.75 -19.31 11.50
C GLN A 262 -30.90 -19.53 13.00
N VAL A 263 -31.78 -18.77 13.64
CA VAL A 263 -32.02 -18.81 15.08
C VAL A 263 -33.46 -19.25 15.32
N THR A 264 -33.64 -20.25 16.18
CA THR A 264 -34.94 -20.71 16.67
C THR A 264 -35.02 -20.48 18.17
N MET A 265 -36.06 -19.76 18.59
CA MET A 265 -36.36 -19.45 19.98
C MET A 265 -37.71 -20.03 20.38
N LYS A 266 -37.80 -20.63 21.58
CA LYS A 266 -39.04 -21.17 22.15
C LYS A 266 -39.42 -20.44 23.43
N PHE A 267 -40.65 -19.92 23.48
CA PHE A 267 -41.22 -19.31 24.67
C PHE A 267 -42.55 -20.00 25.00
N GLY A 268 -42.51 -20.98 25.90
CA GLY A 268 -43.61 -21.91 26.11
C GLY A 268 -43.91 -22.67 24.83
N ASP A 269 -45.17 -22.66 24.39
CA ASP A 269 -45.61 -23.33 23.16
C ASP A 269 -45.33 -22.53 21.87
N LYS A 270 -44.84 -21.29 21.98
CA LYS A 270 -44.58 -20.43 20.82
C LYS A 270 -43.15 -20.62 20.32
N VAL A 271 -43.01 -20.81 19.01
CA VAL A 271 -41.72 -20.88 18.30
C VAL A 271 -41.54 -19.61 17.46
N PHE A 272 -40.39 -18.98 17.61
CA PHE A 272 -39.98 -17.81 16.83
C PHE A 272 -38.72 -18.16 16.06
N ASN A 273 -38.71 -17.81 14.77
CA ASN A 273 -37.54 -17.96 13.93
C ASN A 273 -37.00 -16.58 13.56
N GLN A 274 -35.68 -16.51 13.43
CA GLN A 274 -34.96 -15.32 13.00
C GLN A 274 -33.86 -15.74 12.04
N VAL A 275 -33.69 -14.96 10.97
CA VAL A 275 -32.55 -15.07 10.06
C VAL A 275 -31.64 -13.87 10.28
N ILE A 276 -30.33 -14.10 10.37
CA ILE A 276 -29.32 -13.06 10.54
C ILE A 276 -28.25 -13.27 9.48
N ASN A 277 -27.95 -12.22 8.71
CA ASN A 277 -26.86 -12.19 7.76
C ASN A 277 -25.88 -11.11 8.18
N GLU A 278 -24.64 -11.48 8.46
CA GLU A 278 -23.57 -10.55 8.81
C GLU A 278 -22.49 -10.54 7.72
N LYS A 279 -22.04 -9.35 7.33
CA LYS A 279 -20.86 -9.16 6.48
C LYS A 279 -19.80 -8.39 7.23
N TRP A 280 -18.67 -9.03 7.45
CA TRP A 280 -17.55 -8.54 8.23
C TRP A 280 -16.43 -8.11 7.30
N THR A 281 -15.95 -6.89 7.51
CA THR A 281 -14.85 -6.29 6.74
C THR A 281 -13.90 -5.57 7.67
N LEU A 282 -12.63 -5.51 7.29
CA LEU A 282 -11.63 -4.71 7.99
C LEU A 282 -11.42 -3.38 7.29
N GLN A 283 -11.58 -2.28 8.02
CA GLN A 283 -11.34 -0.91 7.57
C GLN A 283 -10.18 -0.28 8.35
N ASP A 284 -9.81 0.95 7.98
CA ASP A 284 -8.64 1.69 8.48
C ASP A 284 -7.38 0.81 8.67
N LYS A 285 -7.05 0.01 7.64
CA LYS A 285 -5.88 -0.89 7.64
C LYS A 285 -5.93 -1.94 8.75
N GLY A 286 -7.11 -2.47 9.08
CA GLY A 286 -7.29 -3.51 10.09
C GLY A 286 -7.43 -3.00 11.53
N LYS A 287 -7.69 -1.69 11.69
CA LYS A 287 -7.98 -1.09 13.00
C LYS A 287 -9.46 -0.99 13.30
N GLU A 288 -10.31 -1.12 12.29
CA GLU A 288 -11.76 -1.10 12.44
C GLU A 288 -12.34 -2.40 11.89
N LEU A 289 -13.13 -3.09 12.69
CA LEU A 289 -13.99 -4.18 12.26
C LEU A 289 -15.37 -3.61 11.99
N VAL A 290 -15.84 -3.73 10.74
CA VAL A 290 -17.17 -3.28 10.33
C VAL A 290 -18.04 -4.47 9.99
N ILE A 291 -19.13 -4.61 10.73
CA ILE A 291 -20.13 -5.69 10.58
C ILE A 291 -21.42 -5.07 10.08
N LYS A 292 -21.79 -5.37 8.83
CA LYS A 292 -23.12 -5.05 8.30
C LYS A 292 -24.04 -6.21 8.62
N GLN A 293 -25.01 -5.99 9.50
CA GLN A 293 -25.93 -7.01 9.95
C GLN A 293 -27.33 -6.73 9.42
N ILE A 294 -27.92 -7.70 8.74
CA ILE A 294 -29.32 -7.69 8.32
C ILE A 294 -30.00 -8.83 9.07
N SER A 295 -31.11 -8.56 9.73
CA SER A 295 -31.89 -9.59 10.40
C SER A 295 -33.37 -9.48 10.08
N ASP A 296 -34.02 -10.64 9.94
CA ASP A 296 -35.46 -10.77 9.72
C ASP A 296 -36.03 -11.60 10.88
N TYR A 297 -36.94 -11.03 11.65
CA TYR A 297 -37.51 -11.62 12.85
C TYR A 297 -38.99 -11.23 13.00
N PHE A 298 -39.67 -11.79 13.99
CA PHE A 298 -41.13 -11.65 14.13
C PHE A 298 -41.66 -10.22 14.29
N ARG A 299 -40.81 -9.22 14.60
CA ARG A 299 -41.20 -7.79 14.67
C ARG A 299 -40.79 -6.99 13.43
N GLY A 300 -40.20 -7.62 12.42
CA GLY A 300 -39.80 -7.00 11.16
C GLY A 300 -38.34 -7.21 10.81
N LYS A 301 -37.83 -6.35 9.92
CA LYS A 301 -36.44 -6.37 9.46
C LYS A 301 -35.62 -5.29 10.16
N ARG A 302 -34.38 -5.64 10.53
CA ARG A 302 -33.41 -4.76 11.18
C ARG A 302 -32.12 -4.74 10.36
N ASN A 303 -31.61 -3.54 10.08
CA ASN A 303 -30.38 -3.30 9.33
C ASN A 303 -29.45 -2.45 10.17
N LEU A 304 -28.28 -2.98 10.51
CA LEU A 304 -27.28 -2.32 11.34
C LEU A 304 -25.94 -2.24 10.62
N VAL A 305 -25.18 -1.19 10.93
CA VAL A 305 -23.75 -1.12 10.65
C VAL A 305 -23.04 -0.99 11.98
N LEU A 306 -22.37 -2.04 12.43
CA LEU A 306 -21.65 -2.08 13.69
C LEU A 306 -20.17 -1.85 13.41
N VAL A 307 -19.57 -0.88 14.08
CA VAL A 307 -18.15 -0.58 13.99
C VAL A 307 -17.51 -0.90 15.33
N TYR A 308 -16.40 -1.63 15.29
CA TYR A 308 -15.58 -1.92 16.44
C TYR A 308 -14.15 -1.43 16.21
N ASP A 309 -13.59 -0.72 17.17
CA ASP A 309 -12.19 -0.30 17.16
C ASP A 309 -11.31 -1.40 17.75
N LYS A 310 -10.12 -1.59 17.19
CA LYS A 310 -9.13 -2.53 17.70
C LYS A 310 -8.42 -1.96 18.92
N GLU A 311 -8.36 -2.75 20.00
CA GLU A 311 -7.56 -2.44 21.20
C GLU A 311 -6.08 -2.75 21.01
#